data_AF-A0A7C5SJQ4-F1
#
_entry.id   AF-A0A7C5SJQ4-F1
#
_cell.length_a   1.000
_cell.length_b   1.000
_cell.length_c   1.000
_cell.angle_alpha   90.00
_cell.angle_beta   90.00
_cell.angle_gamma   90.00
#
_symmetry.space_group_name_H-M   'P 1'
#
loop_
_entity.id
_entity.type
_entity.pdbx_description
1 polymer ?
#
loop_
_entity_poly.entity_id
_entity_poly.type
_entity_poly.pdbx_seq_one_letter_code
_entity_poly.pdbx_strand_id
1 'polypeptide(L)'
;MECLNTLATSEIDGNLIPIIAMGIGGLIAMVAITFGTIRRVSQTSAREKTKREIAAYVAEGSMTPEEGERLIKAGDAKEFGSCRSGAV
;
A
#
# COMPACT_ATOMS: atom_id res chain seq x y z
N MET A 1 0.55 29.10 -0.59
CA MET A 1 0.25 27.85 0.13
C MET A 1 1.13 27.83 1.38
N GLU A 2 0.93 28.80 2.29
CA GLU A 2 1.82 29.03 3.44
C GLU A 2 1.06 29.20 4.78
N CYS A 3 -0.26 29.00 4.80
CA CYS A 3 -1.06 29.29 5.99
C CYS A 3 -1.15 28.12 7.00
N LEU A 4 -0.60 26.95 6.68
CA LEU A 4 -0.67 25.76 7.55
C LEU A 4 0.53 25.64 8.53
N ASN A 5 1.62 26.37 8.31
CA ASN A 5 2.82 26.32 9.16
C ASN A 5 2.80 27.34 10.31
N THR A 6 1.93 28.35 10.26
CA THR A 6 1.88 29.44 11.25
C THR A 6 1.03 29.12 12.48
N LEU A 7 0.09 28.16 12.40
CA LEU A 7 -0.78 27.80 13.53
C LEU A 7 -0.16 26.79 14.51
N ALA A 8 0.99 26.19 14.16
CA ALA A 8 1.68 25.22 15.02
C ALA A 8 2.80 25.83 15.89
N THR A 9 3.15 27.10 15.69
CA THR A 9 4.30 27.75 16.34
C THR A 9 3.92 28.99 17.15
N SER A 10 2.69 29.09 17.67
CA SER A 10 2.34 30.07 18.70
C SER A 10 2.24 29.36 20.04
N GLU A 11 3.16 29.71 20.96
CA GLU A 11 3.29 29.26 22.36
C GLU A 11 4.08 27.97 22.58
N ILE A 12 5.42 28.05 22.53
CA ILE A 12 6.28 26.96 23.03
C ILE A 12 7.23 27.51 24.10
N ASP A 13 6.81 27.37 25.35
CA ASP A 13 7.70 27.17 26.49
C ASP A 13 8.52 25.89 26.25
N GLY A 14 9.82 25.91 26.58
CA GLY A 14 10.82 24.90 26.18
C GLY A 14 10.56 23.42 26.53
N ASN A 15 9.44 23.08 27.18
CA ASN A 15 8.95 21.72 27.43
C ASN A 15 7.85 21.24 26.44
N LEU A 16 7.31 22.11 25.58
CA LEU A 16 6.16 21.78 24.72
C LEU A 16 6.57 21.17 23.36
N ILE A 17 7.77 21.46 22.85
CA ILE A 17 8.34 20.85 21.62
C ILE A 17 8.29 19.32 21.63
N PRO A 18 8.81 18.61 22.64
CA PRO A 18 8.84 17.15 22.61
C PRO A 18 7.44 16.54 22.66
N ILE A 19 6.49 17.17 23.35
CA ILE A 19 5.11 16.67 23.50
C ILE A 19 4.36 16.74 22.17
N ILE A 20 4.45 17.86 21.46
CA ILE A 20 3.79 18.05 20.15
C ILE A 20 4.41 17.13 19.09
N ALA A 21 5.74 16.98 19.09
CA ALA A 21 6.44 16.08 18.16
C ALA A 21 6.02 14.61 18.35
N MET A 22 5.85 14.17 19.60
CA MET A 22 5.38 12.81 19.91
C MET A 22 3.92 12.59 19.48
N GLY A 23 3.05 13.59 19.70
CA GLY A 23 1.63 13.51 19.33
C GLY A 23 1.42 13.43 17.81
N ILE A 24 2.06 14.33 17.05
CA ILE A 24 1.93 14.37 15.59
C ILE A 24 2.63 13.16 14.95
N GLY A 25 3.82 12.79 15.43
CA GLY A 25 4.54 11.61 14.96
C GLY A 25 3.76 10.31 15.17
N GLY A 26 3.11 10.17 16.34
CA GLY A 26 2.26 9.02 16.64
C GLY A 26 1.04 8.91 15.72
N LEU A 27 0.38 10.03 15.43
CA LEU A 27 -0.78 10.04 14.54
C LEU A 27 -0.39 9.63 13.11
N ILE A 28 0.70 10.19 12.57
CA ILE A 28 1.20 9.84 11.23
C ILE A 28 1.59 8.36 11.17
N ALA A 29 2.30 7.85 12.18
CA ALA A 29 2.69 6.45 12.25
C ALA A 29 1.47 5.51 12.27
N MET A 30 0.45 5.83 13.07
CA MET A 30 -0.78 5.05 13.16
C MET A 30 -1.50 4.97 11.80
N VAL A 31 -1.61 6.11 11.12
CA VAL A 31 -2.21 6.19 9.78
C VAL A 31 -1.41 5.36 8.78
N ALA A 32 -0.09 5.52 8.75
CA ALA A 32 0.79 4.78 7.83
C ALA A 32 0.69 3.26 8.02
N ILE A 33 0.66 2.77 9.25
CA ILE A 33 0.53 1.34 9.56
C ILE A 33 -0.83 0.80 9.09
N THR A 34 -1.90 1.56 9.35
CA THR A 34 -3.26 1.17 8.95
C THR A 34 -3.38 1.04 7.44
N PHE A 35 -2.93 2.05 6.69
CA PHE A 35 -2.92 2.01 5.23
C PHE A 35 -2.00 0.92 4.68
N GLY A 36 -0.84 0.69 5.31
CA GLY A 36 0.06 -0.40 4.95
C GLY A 36 -0.61 -1.77 5.09
N THR A 37 -1.37 -1.97 6.17
CA THR A 37 -2.09 -3.23 6.44
C THR A 37 -3.23 -3.44 5.45
N ILE A 38 -4.04 -2.41 5.21
CA ILE A 38 -5.15 -2.47 4.23
C ILE A 38 -4.62 -2.81 2.83
N ARG A 39 -3.51 -2.18 2.43
CA ARG A 39 -2.88 -2.47 1.13
C ARG A 39 -2.46 -3.93 1.01
N ARG A 40 -1.87 -4.51 2.06
CA ARG A 40 -1.48 -5.94 2.07
C ARG A 40 -2.69 -6.84 1.94
N VAL A 41 -3.74 -6.58 2.71
CA VAL A 41 -4.98 -7.38 2.66
C VAL A 41 -5.62 -7.31 1.27
N SER A 42 -5.73 -6.10 0.70
CA SER A 42 -6.30 -5.90 -0.63
C SER A 42 -5.51 -6.64 -1.72
N GLN A 43 -4.18 -6.61 -1.67
CA GLN A 43 -3.33 -7.35 -2.59
C GLN A 43 -3.54 -8.87 -2.50
N THR A 44 -3.64 -9.41 -1.28
CA THR A 44 -3.89 -10.84 -1.08
C THR A 44 -5.26 -11.24 -1.61
N SER A 45 -6.31 -10.48 -1.26
CA SER A 45 -7.66 -10.77 -1.74
C SER A 45 -7.79 -10.66 -3.26
N ALA A 46 -7.10 -9.70 -3.89
CA ALA A 46 -7.07 -9.58 -5.35
C ALA A 46 -6.44 -10.83 -6.00
N ARG A 47 -5.30 -11.30 -5.47
CA ARG A 47 -4.64 -12.52 -5.97
C ARG A 47 -5.54 -13.75 -5.84
N GLU A 48 -6.23 -13.90 -4.71
CA GLU A 48 -7.14 -15.03 -4.51
C GLU A 48 -8.34 -14.99 -5.46
N LYS A 49 -8.89 -13.80 -5.73
CA LYS A 49 -9.96 -13.61 -6.71
C LYS A 49 -9.49 -13.96 -8.12
N THR A 50 -8.34 -13.42 -8.56
CA THR A 50 -7.78 -13.71 -9.89
C THR A 50 -7.51 -15.20 -10.08
N LYS A 51 -7.03 -15.93 -9.05
CA LYS A 51 -6.85 -17.40 -9.13
C LYS A 51 -8.18 -18.14 -9.35
N ARG A 52 -9.27 -17.69 -8.73
CA ARG A 52 -10.62 -18.27 -8.92
C ARG A 52 -11.18 -17.94 -10.30
N GLU A 53 -10.97 -16.72 -10.78
CA GLU A 53 -11.39 -16.30 -12.11
C GLU A 53 -10.66 -17.07 -13.20
N ILE A 54 -9.33 -17.25 -13.09
CA ILE A 54 -8.56 -18.07 -14.02
C ILE A 54 -9.08 -19.52 -14.05
N ALA A 55 -9.42 -20.10 -12.89
CA ALA A 55 -10.00 -21.45 -12.85
C ALA A 55 -11.37 -21.53 -13.57
N ALA A 56 -12.20 -20.49 -13.46
CA ALA A 56 -13.46 -20.40 -14.19
C ALA A 56 -13.21 -20.27 -15.71
N TYR A 57 -12.29 -19.42 -16.15
CA TYR A 57 -11.95 -19.27 -17.58
C TYR A 57 -11.39 -20.55 -18.21
N VAL A 58 -10.61 -21.33 -17.45
CA VAL A 58 -10.13 -22.65 -17.88
C VAL A 58 -11.29 -23.65 -17.97
N ALA A 59 -12.23 -23.62 -17.01
CA ALA A 59 -13.41 -24.50 -17.03
C ALA A 59 -14.41 -24.14 -18.16
N GLU A 60 -14.52 -22.85 -18.49
CA GLU A 60 -15.33 -22.33 -19.61
C GLU A 60 -14.65 -22.57 -20.97
N GLY A 61 -13.36 -22.93 -20.98
CA GLY A 61 -12.58 -23.16 -22.19
C GLY A 61 -12.19 -21.88 -22.95
N SER A 62 -12.36 -20.70 -22.34
CA SER A 62 -11.93 -19.41 -22.91
C SER A 62 -10.43 -19.14 -22.70
N MET A 63 -9.76 -19.98 -21.90
CA MET A 63 -8.33 -19.93 -21.63
C MET A 63 -7.75 -21.34 -21.57
N THR A 64 -6.54 -21.55 -22.11
CA THR A 64 -5.87 -22.85 -21.98
C THR A 64 -5.26 -23.04 -20.58
N PRO A 65 -5.20 -24.28 -20.05
CA PRO A 65 -4.59 -24.54 -18.75
C PRO A 65 -3.13 -24.07 -18.66
N GLU A 66 -2.37 -24.19 -19.76
CA GLU A 66 -0.98 -23.78 -19.85
C GLU A 66 -0.81 -22.26 -19.79
N GLU A 67 -1.74 -21.50 -20.38
CA GLU A 67 -1.79 -20.04 -20.25
C GLU A 67 -2.17 -19.62 -18.84
N GLY A 68 -3.13 -20.30 -18.21
CA GLY A 68 -3.51 -20.08 -16.82
C GLY A 68 -2.35 -20.29 -15.84
N GLU A 69 -1.57 -21.36 -16.02
CA GLU A 69 -0.36 -21.62 -15.22
C GLU A 69 0.66 -20.48 -15.35
N ARG A 70 0.90 -20.01 -16.59
CA ARG A 70 1.82 -18.89 -16.86
C ARG A 70 1.36 -17.59 -16.21
N LEU A 71 0.06 -17.27 -16.25
CA LEU A 71 -0.51 -16.07 -15.61
C LEU A 71 -0.38 -16.11 -14.09
N ILE A 72 -0.68 -17.25 -13.46
CA ILE A 72 -0.52 -17.43 -12.01
C ILE A 72 0.96 -17.27 -11.62
N LYS A 73 1.86 -17.88 -12.39
CA LYS A 73 3.31 -17.81 -12.14
C LYS A 73 3.87 -16.40 -12.35
N ALA A 74 3.35 -15.64 -13.31
CA ALA A 74 3.72 -14.24 -13.54
C ALA A 74 3.27 -13.32 -12.38
N GLY A 75 2.08 -13.56 -11.81
CA GLY A 75 1.59 -12.79 -10.65
C GLY A 75 2.32 -13.09 -9.33
N ASP A 76 2.91 -14.28 -9.20
CA ASP A 76 3.72 -14.69 -8.04
C ASP A 76 5.21 -14.32 -8.15
N ALA A 77 5.66 -13.80 -9.30
CA ALA A 77 6.99 -13.22 -9.44
C ALA A 77 7.10 -11.97 -8.55
N LYS A 78 7.66 -12.18 -7.34
CA LYS A 78 8.10 -11.11 -6.43
C LYS A 78 8.99 -10.15 -7.20
N GLU A 79 8.49 -8.93 -7.35
CA GLU A 79 9.22 -7.68 -7.61
C GLU A 79 10.67 -7.84 -8.08
N PHE A 80 10.86 -8.22 -9.35
CA PHE A 80 12.08 -7.86 -10.07
C PHE A 80 11.74 -6.72 -11.01
N GLY A 81 11.62 -5.52 -10.44
CA GLY A 81 11.12 -4.36 -11.16
C GLY A 81 10.88 -3.17 -10.26
N SER A 82 11.95 -2.69 -9.62
CA SER A 82 12.04 -1.31 -9.13
C SER A 82 11.95 -0.35 -10.33
N CYS A 83 10.77 -0.16 -10.90
CA CYS A 83 10.52 0.99 -11.77
C CYS A 83 10.24 2.19 -10.87
N ARG A 84 11.33 2.84 -10.48
CA ARG A 84 11.43 4.26 -10.08
C ARG A 84 10.37 4.76 -9.09
N SER A 85 10.75 4.66 -7.82
CA SER A 85 10.43 5.66 -6.81
C SER A 85 10.90 7.05 -7.28
N GLY A 86 10.02 8.05 -7.19
CA GLY A 86 10.32 9.44 -6.90
C GLY A 86 11.41 10.14 -7.72
N ALA A 87 11.02 10.76 -8.83
CA ALA A 87 11.67 11.98 -9.32
C ALA A 87 10.58 12.96 -9.75
N VAL A 88 10.06 13.70 -8.76
CA VAL A 88 9.56 15.08 -8.83
C VAL A 88 9.47 15.62 -7.40
#